data_AF-A0A166ALU2-F1
#
_entry.id   AF-A0A166ALU2-F1
#
_cell.length_a   1.000
_cell.length_b   1.000
_cell.length_c   1.000
_cell.angle_alpha   90.00
_cell.angle_beta   90.00
_cell.angle_gamma   90.00
#
_symmetry.space_group_name_H-M   'P 1'
#
loop_
_entity.id
_entity.type
_entity.pdbx_description
1 polymer ?
#
loop_
_entity_poly.entity_id
_entity_poly.type
_entity_poly.pdbx_seq_one_letter_code
_entity_poly.pdbx_strand_id
1 'polypeptide(L)'
;MTSNPSLPLDSLAGKAQPVHGSATGEHSTTLNRGRPRYIRRFILFCFACAALQLVWRGRPRLSRLSQPSLSLPEHLANEDSEKPDWQPSILSPHGFAVELPQQSLCLGAENPWVVEPNGDASPGRQSAVDEDLALDTHALRARSRIEFRQGVRNVYIDTGVRKTGLNVMLHVATGPLDRATVDVDAFYDRADALTPIRACAYRADLTRETPGESERIDLFRLQRRRRSIRHEAPVWLNVTLTIPANHQSYQVKVDAGWIMDVSVHEDVELETLHVLNSGAPVNGYPPTMGKLEARQGFTARKVDVKSLDISGHFRADEYIRMGAAFNAPMNVHVDAVRAKGRSPPSVMLSSFNGELNATVRLVDPEPNRPGIFDINGLTMGGPLNITLTESAPYSAVTISARAEGADAHVRLDERFEGNFVTRALEPSQNTEAQVTATTWTIDDSTRDEFRATKTISYWKRLPHELSGTIMWDVNPWGFPYNGRPDASGITVQSVGGSAYIET
;
A
#
# COMPACT_ATOMS: atom_id res chain seq x y z
N MET A 1 52.47 -20.15 -19.92
CA MET A 1 53.17 -21.37 -19.47
C MET A 1 54.12 -20.97 -18.34
N THR A 2 54.06 -21.72 -17.23
CA THR A 2 54.98 -21.74 -16.04
C THR A 2 55.09 -20.43 -15.23
N SER A 3 55.02 -20.39 -13.90
CA SER A 3 54.96 -21.43 -12.85
C SER A 3 54.68 -20.76 -11.49
N ASN A 4 53.86 -21.39 -10.65
CA ASN A 4 53.63 -21.07 -9.23
C ASN A 4 54.86 -21.43 -8.36
N PRO A 5 54.97 -20.82 -7.17
CA PRO A 5 55.53 -21.49 -6.01
C PRO A 5 54.51 -21.63 -4.86
N SER A 6 54.47 -22.84 -4.34
CA SER A 6 53.76 -23.34 -3.16
C SER A 6 54.52 -23.09 -1.86
N LEU A 7 53.79 -22.88 -0.75
CA LEU A 7 54.28 -23.02 0.63
C LEU A 7 53.21 -23.72 1.51
N PRO A 8 53.58 -24.32 2.66
CA PRO A 8 53.08 -25.63 3.07
C PRO A 8 52.09 -25.63 4.25
N LEU A 9 51.36 -26.74 4.35
CA LEU A 9 50.67 -27.23 5.54
C LEU A 9 51.69 -27.71 6.59
N ASP A 10 51.41 -27.42 7.87
CA ASP A 10 51.74 -28.36 8.94
C ASP A 10 50.65 -28.36 10.02
N SER A 11 50.33 -29.57 10.42
CA SER A 11 49.32 -30.03 11.38
C SER A 11 49.70 -29.79 12.84
N LEU A 12 48.72 -29.73 13.75
CA LEU A 12 48.84 -30.43 15.05
C LEU A 12 47.47 -30.66 15.71
N ALA A 13 47.25 -31.92 16.06
CA ALA A 13 46.06 -32.49 16.67
C ALA A 13 46.04 -32.30 18.20
N GLY A 14 44.85 -32.03 18.75
CA GLY A 14 44.58 -31.99 20.20
C GLY A 14 43.66 -33.14 20.63
N LYS A 15 44.22 -34.05 21.44
CA LYS A 15 43.61 -35.26 22.00
C LYS A 15 42.39 -34.99 22.89
N ALA A 16 41.38 -35.85 22.75
CA ALA A 16 40.34 -36.10 23.75
C ALA A 16 40.79 -37.18 24.75
N GLN A 17 40.47 -37.00 26.03
CA GLN A 17 40.36 -38.09 27.01
C GLN A 17 39.29 -37.75 28.07
N PRO A 18 38.57 -38.76 28.61
CA PRO A 18 37.41 -38.58 29.47
C PRO A 18 37.78 -38.70 30.96
N VAL A 19 37.03 -38.01 31.84
CA VAL A 19 37.08 -38.24 33.28
C VAL A 19 35.65 -38.34 33.84
N HIS A 20 35.34 -39.52 34.38
CA HIS A 20 34.22 -39.77 35.28
C HIS A 20 34.47 -39.10 36.64
N GLY A 21 33.41 -38.54 37.24
CA GLY A 21 33.43 -38.08 38.62
C GLY A 21 32.02 -37.78 39.14
N SER A 22 31.39 -38.79 39.73
CA SER A 22 30.17 -38.69 40.53
C SER A 22 30.44 -37.96 41.84
N ALA A 23 29.63 -36.96 42.18
CA ALA A 23 29.43 -36.54 43.56
C ALA A 23 28.00 -35.99 43.75
N THR A 24 27.26 -36.70 44.59
CA THR A 24 25.98 -36.35 45.20
C THR A 24 26.08 -35.04 45.96
N GLY A 25 25.16 -34.10 45.67
CA GLY A 25 24.99 -32.86 46.43
C GLY A 25 23.50 -32.56 46.56
N GLU A 26 22.93 -32.90 47.71
CA GLU A 26 21.62 -32.47 48.16
C GLU A 26 21.55 -30.94 48.18
N HIS A 27 20.60 -30.35 47.46
CA HIS A 27 20.21 -28.98 47.70
C HIS A 27 18.69 -28.84 47.80
N SER A 28 18.32 -28.29 48.96
CA SER A 28 17.01 -28.04 49.50
C SER A 28 16.10 -27.28 48.54
N THR A 29 14.90 -27.81 48.33
CA THR A 29 13.76 -27.11 47.77
C THR A 29 13.18 -26.13 48.80
N THR A 30 13.52 -24.84 48.71
CA THR A 30 12.80 -23.78 49.39
C THR A 30 11.63 -23.32 48.52
N LEU A 31 10.46 -23.86 48.84
CA LEU A 31 9.18 -23.58 48.20
C LEU A 31 8.67 -22.20 48.65
N ASN A 32 9.06 -21.15 47.93
CA ASN A 32 8.68 -19.77 48.25
C ASN A 32 7.27 -19.47 47.71
N ARG A 33 6.25 -19.59 48.58
CA ARG A 33 4.86 -19.18 48.35
C ARG A 33 4.75 -17.65 48.29
N GLY A 34 4.98 -17.07 47.11
CA GLY A 34 4.54 -15.71 46.77
C GLY A 34 3.11 -15.71 46.23
N ARG A 35 2.13 -15.42 47.07
CA ARG A 35 0.71 -15.26 46.66
C ARG A 35 0.53 -14.08 45.68
N PRO A 36 -0.43 -14.16 44.74
CA PRO A 36 -0.55 -13.22 43.62
C PRO A 36 -1.31 -11.95 44.03
N ARG A 37 -0.61 -10.81 44.05
CA ARG A 37 -1.25 -9.47 44.12
C ARG A 37 -1.92 -9.07 42.80
N TYR A 38 -1.68 -9.80 41.72
CA TYR A 38 -2.21 -9.49 40.38
C TYR A 38 -3.69 -9.87 40.17
N ILE A 39 -4.17 -10.96 40.80
CA ILE A 39 -5.57 -11.39 40.67
C ILE A 39 -6.53 -10.33 41.26
N ARG A 40 -6.13 -9.67 42.35
CA ARG A 40 -6.96 -8.65 42.99
C ARG A 40 -7.11 -7.36 42.16
N ARG A 41 -6.07 -6.98 41.40
CA ARG A 41 -6.11 -5.83 40.49
C ARG A 41 -6.91 -6.13 39.23
N PHE A 42 -6.81 -7.35 38.69
CA PHE A 42 -7.61 -7.78 37.55
C PHE A 42 -9.10 -7.84 37.88
N ILE A 43 -9.48 -8.39 39.04
CA ILE A 43 -10.88 -8.44 39.48
C ILE A 43 -11.44 -7.02 39.69
N LEU A 44 -10.68 -6.10 40.29
CA LEU A 44 -11.11 -4.71 40.47
C LEU A 44 -11.29 -3.97 39.13
N PHE A 45 -10.44 -4.24 38.14
CA PHE A 45 -10.56 -3.66 36.80
C PHE A 45 -11.81 -4.18 36.06
N CYS A 46 -12.10 -5.48 36.17
CA CYS A 46 -13.31 -6.08 35.61
C CYS A 46 -14.59 -5.52 36.26
N PHE A 47 -14.60 -5.32 37.59
CA PHE A 47 -15.72 -4.69 38.28
C PHE A 47 -15.89 -3.22 37.90
N ALA A 48 -14.79 -2.48 37.73
CA ALA A 48 -14.85 -1.09 37.26
C ALA A 48 -15.43 -0.99 35.84
N CYS A 49 -15.04 -1.88 34.93
CA CYS A 49 -15.60 -1.94 33.57
C CYS A 49 -17.08 -2.32 33.56
N ALA A 50 -17.49 -3.31 34.38
CA ALA A 50 -18.89 -3.71 34.49
C ALA A 50 -19.77 -2.60 35.11
N ALA A 51 -19.26 -1.88 36.11
CA ALA A 51 -19.94 -0.72 36.69
C ALA A 51 -20.06 0.43 35.69
N LEU A 52 -19.02 0.69 34.89
CA LEU A 52 -19.07 1.71 33.83
C LEU A 52 -20.13 1.39 32.77
N GLN A 53 -20.24 0.11 32.38
CA GLN A 53 -21.25 -0.38 31.44
C GLN A 53 -22.69 -0.25 31.99
N LEU A 54 -22.88 -0.47 33.30
CA LEU A 54 -24.17 -0.29 33.95
C LEU A 54 -24.58 1.19 34.06
N VAL A 55 -23.63 2.08 34.34
CA VAL A 55 -23.87 3.55 34.35
C VAL A 55 -24.22 4.07 32.95
N TRP A 56 -23.66 3.47 31.90
CA TRP A 56 -23.99 3.83 30.52
C TRP A 56 -25.39 3.36 30.08
N ARG A 57 -25.86 2.22 30.58
CA ARG A 57 -27.22 1.72 30.30
C ARG A 57 -28.33 2.40 31.11
N GLY A 58 -27.97 3.11 32.19
CA GLY A 58 -28.94 3.74 33.10
C GLY A 58 -29.30 5.20 32.82
N ARG A 59 -28.76 5.84 31.76
CA ARG A 59 -29.09 7.26 31.49
C ARG A 59 -30.44 7.41 30.77
N PRO A 60 -31.40 8.17 31.34
CA PRO A 60 -32.64 8.49 30.66
C PRO A 60 -32.35 9.35 29.42
N ARG A 61 -33.04 9.03 28.31
CA ARG A 61 -32.94 9.71 27.02
C ARG A 61 -33.13 11.22 27.18
N LEU A 62 -32.03 11.97 27.10
CA LEU A 62 -32.07 13.40 26.85
C LEU A 62 -32.32 13.62 25.34
N SER A 63 -33.28 14.49 25.08
CA SER A 63 -33.83 14.85 23.77
C SER A 63 -32.75 15.19 22.76
N ARG A 64 -32.75 14.48 21.62
CA ARG A 64 -31.91 14.75 20.45
C ARG A 64 -32.21 16.15 19.91
N LEU A 65 -31.21 17.02 19.94
CA LEU A 65 -31.05 18.08 18.95
C LEU A 65 -30.85 17.42 17.59
N SER A 66 -31.71 17.79 16.64
CA SER A 66 -31.80 17.27 15.28
C SER A 66 -30.51 17.54 14.49
N GLN A 67 -29.73 16.49 14.24
CA GLN A 67 -28.88 16.42 13.06
C GLN A 67 -29.76 16.12 11.83
N PRO A 68 -29.44 16.67 10.64
CA PRO A 68 -30.12 16.30 9.42
C PRO A 68 -29.78 14.86 9.09
N SER A 69 -30.69 13.93 9.38
CA SER A 69 -30.62 12.57 8.87
C SER A 69 -31.07 12.61 7.41
N LEU A 70 -30.14 12.38 6.49
CA LEU A 70 -30.47 11.90 5.15
C LEU A 70 -31.11 10.51 5.33
N SER A 71 -32.44 10.48 5.41
CA SER A 71 -33.20 9.25 5.34
C SER A 71 -33.19 8.77 3.89
N LEU A 72 -32.43 7.70 3.61
CA LEU A 72 -32.64 6.93 2.39
C LEU A 72 -34.07 6.35 2.42
N PRO A 73 -34.86 6.43 1.34
CA PRO A 73 -36.19 5.85 1.31
C PRO A 73 -36.09 4.32 1.39
N GLU A 74 -36.62 3.76 2.48
CA GLU A 74 -36.82 2.32 2.66
C GLU A 74 -38.05 1.90 1.82
N HIS A 75 -37.91 1.89 0.50
CA HIS A 75 -38.96 1.42 -0.40
C HIS A 75 -38.91 -0.11 -0.52
N LEU A 76 -39.77 -0.75 0.28
CA LEU A 76 -40.51 -2.00 0.01
C LEU A 76 -39.82 -3.03 -0.89
N ALA A 77 -39.20 -4.03 -0.22
CA ALA A 77 -38.90 -5.32 -0.79
C ALA A 77 -40.19 -6.05 -1.20
N ASN A 78 -40.54 -5.97 -2.48
CA ASN A 78 -41.44 -6.93 -3.14
C ASN A 78 -40.55 -7.88 -3.96
N GLU A 79 -40.65 -9.17 -3.65
CA GLU A 79 -39.64 -10.19 -3.95
C GLU A 79 -39.71 -10.80 -5.36
N ASP A 80 -40.65 -10.41 -6.24
CA ASP A 80 -40.91 -11.14 -7.51
C ASP A 80 -40.89 -10.31 -8.80
N SER A 81 -40.43 -9.05 -8.76
CA SER A 81 -40.23 -8.28 -9.99
C SER A 81 -38.77 -8.40 -10.41
N GLU A 82 -38.50 -8.92 -11.63
CA GLU A 82 -37.22 -8.89 -12.36
C GLU A 82 -36.69 -7.46 -12.61
N LYS A 83 -36.77 -6.56 -11.64
CA LYS A 83 -36.10 -5.28 -11.69
C LYS A 83 -34.60 -5.59 -11.63
N PRO A 84 -33.79 -5.10 -12.58
CA PRO A 84 -32.35 -5.15 -12.44
C PRO A 84 -32.03 -4.55 -11.07
N ASP A 85 -31.33 -5.31 -10.22
CA ASP A 85 -30.87 -4.82 -8.92
C ASP A 85 -30.17 -3.48 -9.18
N TRP A 86 -30.86 -2.39 -8.86
CA TRP A 86 -30.31 -1.05 -8.96
C TRP A 86 -29.20 -0.99 -7.91
N GLN A 87 -27.98 -1.24 -8.36
CA GLN A 87 -26.81 -1.07 -7.51
C GLN A 87 -26.73 0.39 -7.08
N PRO A 88 -26.33 0.63 -5.81
CA PRO A 88 -26.43 1.92 -5.18
C PRO A 88 -25.73 3.01 -6.00
N SER A 89 -26.26 4.22 -5.84
CA SER A 89 -25.65 5.45 -6.26
C SER A 89 -24.16 5.47 -5.92
N ILE A 90 -23.35 5.95 -6.84
CA ILE A 90 -21.90 6.04 -6.63
C ILE A 90 -21.63 7.21 -5.73
N LEU A 91 -20.81 7.04 -4.72
CA LEU A 91 -20.33 8.18 -3.96
C LEU A 91 -19.27 8.90 -4.80
N SER A 92 -19.61 10.11 -5.22
CA SER A 92 -18.66 11.08 -5.77
C SER A 92 -17.46 11.27 -4.84
N PRO A 93 -16.35 11.87 -5.30
CA PRO A 93 -15.22 12.21 -4.43
C PRO A 93 -15.63 13.00 -3.17
N HIS A 94 -16.74 13.72 -3.22
CA HIS A 94 -17.29 14.53 -2.14
C HIS A 94 -18.40 13.83 -1.34
N GLY A 95 -18.64 12.53 -1.56
CA GLY A 95 -19.63 11.76 -0.80
C GLY A 95 -21.08 11.94 -1.24
N PHE A 96 -21.35 12.70 -2.31
CA PHE A 96 -22.69 12.75 -2.91
C PHE A 96 -22.98 11.50 -3.72
N ALA A 97 -24.19 10.96 -3.56
CA ALA A 97 -24.75 9.93 -4.41
C ALA A 97 -24.93 10.47 -5.84
N VAL A 98 -24.17 9.95 -6.79
CA VAL A 98 -24.37 10.17 -8.23
C VAL A 98 -25.47 9.22 -8.68
N GLU A 99 -26.64 9.78 -9.00
CA GLU A 99 -27.69 9.04 -9.68
C GLU A 99 -27.25 8.80 -11.12
N LEU A 100 -27.26 7.53 -11.53
CA LEU A 100 -26.93 7.17 -12.90
C LEU A 100 -28.17 7.41 -13.79
N PRO A 101 -28.06 8.25 -14.83
CA PRO A 101 -29.18 8.49 -15.73
C PRO A 101 -29.60 7.17 -16.41
N GLN A 102 -30.89 7.05 -16.72
CA GLN A 102 -31.44 5.85 -17.39
C GLN A 102 -30.84 5.61 -18.79
N GLN A 103 -30.25 6.63 -19.42
CA GLN A 103 -29.55 6.50 -20.70
C GLN A 103 -28.11 6.04 -20.46
N SER A 104 -27.91 4.72 -20.40
CA SER A 104 -26.59 4.10 -20.34
C SER A 104 -26.18 3.57 -21.71
N LEU A 105 -24.90 3.74 -22.06
CA LEU A 105 -24.31 3.03 -23.19
C LEU A 105 -23.74 1.72 -22.64
N CYS A 106 -24.51 0.64 -22.75
CA CYS A 106 -24.08 -0.67 -22.32
C CYS A 106 -23.56 -1.49 -23.51
N LEU A 107 -22.40 -2.10 -23.31
CA LEU A 107 -21.94 -3.23 -24.11
C LEU A 107 -22.38 -4.51 -23.38
N GLY A 108 -23.18 -5.33 -24.07
CA GLY A 108 -23.73 -6.58 -23.53
C GLY A 108 -25.24 -6.75 -23.76
N ALA A 109 -25.61 -8.00 -24.07
CA ALA A 109 -26.91 -8.52 -24.52
C ALA A 109 -27.53 -7.89 -25.78
N GLU A 110 -27.41 -6.58 -26.00
CA GLU A 110 -28.04 -5.88 -27.14
C GLU A 110 -27.07 -5.58 -28.29
N ASN A 111 -25.77 -5.47 -28.00
CA ASN A 111 -24.69 -5.51 -29.00
C ASN A 111 -23.84 -6.77 -28.74
N PRO A 112 -23.62 -7.63 -29.76
CA PRO A 112 -22.87 -8.86 -29.59
C PRO A 112 -21.41 -8.52 -29.32
N TRP A 113 -20.85 -9.11 -28.27
CA TRP A 113 -19.41 -9.28 -28.17
C TRP A 113 -18.90 -9.86 -29.50
N VAL A 114 -17.84 -9.29 -30.06
CA VAL A 114 -17.22 -9.88 -31.25
C VAL A 114 -16.52 -11.15 -30.78
N VAL A 115 -17.17 -12.29 -31.00
CA VAL A 115 -16.60 -13.60 -30.69
C VAL A 115 -15.59 -13.92 -31.76
N GLU A 116 -14.32 -13.88 -31.40
CA GLU A 116 -13.24 -14.38 -32.22
C GLU A 116 -13.05 -15.85 -31.83
N PRO A 117 -13.23 -16.82 -32.75
CA PRO A 117 -12.72 -18.16 -32.49
C PRO A 117 -11.21 -18.02 -32.27
N ASN A 118 -10.70 -18.55 -31.16
CA ASN A 118 -9.26 -18.56 -30.91
C ASN A 118 -8.59 -19.24 -32.10
N GLY A 119 -7.95 -18.43 -32.95
CA GLY A 119 -7.48 -18.86 -34.27
C GLY A 119 -6.65 -20.12 -34.13
N ASP A 120 -6.99 -21.14 -34.93
CA ASP A 120 -6.43 -22.50 -34.90
C ASP A 120 -5.11 -22.58 -34.14
N ALA A 121 -5.21 -22.93 -32.86
CA ALA A 121 -4.07 -23.26 -32.03
C ALA A 121 -3.38 -24.47 -32.67
N SER A 122 -2.48 -24.18 -33.62
CA SER A 122 -1.66 -25.18 -34.26
C SER A 122 -0.87 -25.86 -33.14
N PRO A 123 -1.02 -27.18 -32.93
CA PRO A 123 -0.55 -27.88 -31.72
C PRO A 123 0.98 -28.09 -31.68
N GLY A 124 1.78 -27.07 -32.01
CA GLY A 124 3.17 -27.27 -32.44
C GLY A 124 4.25 -26.38 -31.83
N ARG A 125 3.97 -25.43 -30.93
CA ARG A 125 5.05 -24.59 -30.36
C ARG A 125 4.83 -24.25 -28.89
N GLN A 126 5.25 -25.17 -28.02
CA GLN A 126 5.54 -24.86 -26.62
C GLN A 126 6.81 -23.99 -26.58
N SER A 127 6.65 -22.67 -26.50
CA SER A 127 7.74 -21.77 -26.14
C SER A 127 7.68 -21.56 -24.63
N ALA A 128 8.72 -22.00 -23.93
CA ALA A 128 8.89 -21.80 -22.50
C ALA A 128 9.36 -20.36 -22.23
N VAL A 129 8.44 -19.40 -22.16
CA VAL A 129 8.70 -18.06 -21.62
C VAL A 129 7.42 -17.56 -20.92
N ASP A 130 7.56 -17.27 -19.63
CA ASP A 130 6.67 -16.56 -18.70
C ASP A 130 5.28 -17.14 -18.36
N GLU A 131 5.16 -17.64 -17.12
CA GLU A 131 3.95 -18.20 -16.49
C GLU A 131 2.82 -17.18 -16.19
N ASP A 132 2.99 -15.90 -16.53
CA ASP A 132 2.02 -14.85 -16.21
C ASP A 132 0.84 -14.71 -17.20
N LEU A 133 0.76 -15.55 -18.23
CA LEU A 133 -0.37 -15.59 -19.18
C LEU A 133 -0.87 -17.02 -19.43
N ALA A 134 -1.47 -17.64 -18.42
CA ALA A 134 -2.34 -18.83 -18.62
C ALA A 134 -3.65 -18.53 -19.42
N LEU A 135 -3.74 -17.36 -20.06
CA LEU A 135 -4.89 -16.87 -20.82
C LEU A 135 -5.11 -17.59 -22.16
N ASP A 136 -4.09 -18.26 -22.70
CA ASP A 136 -4.17 -19.01 -23.97
C ASP A 136 -4.91 -20.36 -23.86
N THR A 137 -5.38 -20.73 -22.67
CA THR A 137 -6.10 -22.00 -22.47
C THR A 137 -7.61 -21.91 -22.71
N HIS A 138 -8.16 -20.70 -22.87
CA HIS A 138 -9.60 -20.50 -23.04
C HIS A 138 -10.06 -20.79 -24.47
N ALA A 139 -11.27 -21.34 -24.62
CA ALA A 139 -11.79 -21.72 -25.94
C ALA A 139 -12.31 -20.52 -26.75
N LEU A 140 -12.75 -19.45 -26.09
CA LEU A 140 -13.44 -18.32 -26.70
C LEU A 140 -12.91 -16.99 -26.18
N ARG A 141 -12.85 -16.00 -27.07
CA ARG A 141 -12.50 -14.61 -26.78
C ARG A 141 -13.55 -13.65 -27.29
N ALA A 142 -13.83 -12.63 -26.51
CA ALA A 142 -14.75 -11.56 -26.82
C ALA A 142 -14.09 -10.20 -26.56
N ARG A 143 -14.25 -9.24 -27.47
CA ARG A 143 -13.69 -7.89 -27.31
C ARG A 143 -14.75 -6.82 -27.38
N SER A 144 -14.53 -5.72 -26.65
CA SER A 144 -15.31 -4.52 -26.81
C SER A 144 -14.55 -3.26 -26.42
N ARG A 145 -14.95 -2.11 -26.96
CA ARG A 145 -14.35 -0.80 -26.71
C ARG A 145 -15.40 0.24 -26.36
N ILE A 146 -15.10 1.06 -25.36
CA ILE A 146 -15.89 2.19 -24.92
C ILE A 146 -15.05 3.45 -25.05
N GLU A 147 -15.63 4.48 -25.66
CA GLU A 147 -15.05 5.81 -25.67
C GLU A 147 -15.75 6.74 -24.66
N PHE A 148 -14.96 7.38 -23.80
CA PHE A 148 -15.45 8.43 -22.91
C PHE A 148 -15.59 9.76 -23.65
N ARG A 149 -16.32 10.71 -23.06
CA ARG A 149 -16.53 12.03 -23.62
C ARG A 149 -15.21 12.81 -23.68
N GLN A 150 -15.04 13.56 -24.76
CA GLN A 150 -13.92 14.48 -24.90
C GLN A 150 -13.95 15.52 -23.77
N GLY A 151 -12.77 15.79 -23.18
CA GLY A 151 -12.59 16.75 -22.10
C GLY A 151 -12.99 16.26 -20.70
N VAL A 152 -13.52 15.03 -20.56
CA VAL A 152 -13.72 14.42 -19.24
C VAL A 152 -12.38 13.95 -18.68
N ARG A 153 -12.12 14.33 -17.43
CA ARG A 153 -10.86 14.02 -16.72
C ARG A 153 -11.06 13.15 -15.48
N ASN A 154 -12.29 13.01 -15.01
CA ASN A 154 -12.62 12.15 -13.89
C ASN A 154 -13.20 10.85 -14.42
N VAL A 155 -12.42 9.78 -14.29
CA VAL A 155 -12.81 8.44 -14.73
C VAL A 155 -13.03 7.58 -13.50
N TYR A 156 -14.22 6.99 -13.41
CA TYR A 156 -14.53 6.02 -12.38
C TYR A 156 -14.63 4.63 -12.98
N ILE A 157 -13.88 3.68 -12.44
CA ILE A 157 -13.93 2.27 -12.82
C ILE A 157 -14.54 1.51 -11.65
N ASP A 158 -15.71 0.93 -11.86
CA ASP A 158 -16.45 0.16 -10.86
C ASP A 158 -16.68 -1.25 -11.38
N THR A 159 -16.08 -2.26 -10.77
CA THR A 159 -16.31 -3.62 -11.25
C THR A 159 -17.65 -4.19 -10.86
N GLY A 160 -18.39 -3.55 -9.93
CA GLY A 160 -19.74 -3.94 -9.48
C GLY A 160 -19.88 -5.37 -8.95
N VAL A 161 -18.80 -6.17 -8.97
CA VAL A 161 -18.84 -7.61 -8.81
C VAL A 161 -18.15 -7.97 -7.51
N ARG A 162 -18.99 -8.38 -6.55
CA ARG A 162 -18.60 -8.88 -5.23
C ARG A 162 -18.85 -10.37 -5.11
N LYS A 163 -18.73 -11.12 -6.21
CA LYS A 163 -19.07 -12.55 -6.23
C LYS A 163 -18.00 -13.35 -6.96
N THR A 164 -17.86 -14.59 -6.51
CA THR A 164 -16.89 -15.58 -6.99
C THR A 164 -17.03 -15.85 -8.50
N GLY A 165 -15.94 -16.32 -9.13
CA GLY A 165 -15.93 -16.81 -10.52
C GLY A 165 -15.74 -15.75 -11.61
N LEU A 166 -15.41 -14.52 -11.23
CA LEU A 166 -14.94 -13.50 -12.16
C LEU A 166 -13.53 -13.09 -11.73
N ASN A 167 -12.57 -13.13 -12.66
CA ASN A 167 -11.21 -12.67 -12.44
C ASN A 167 -10.99 -11.46 -13.34
N VAL A 168 -10.68 -10.30 -12.75
CA VAL A 168 -10.53 -9.06 -13.52
C VAL A 168 -9.11 -8.54 -13.33
N MET A 169 -8.46 -8.18 -14.44
CA MET A 169 -7.23 -7.41 -14.43
C MET A 169 -7.54 -6.04 -15.04
N LEU A 170 -7.27 -4.96 -14.31
CA LEU A 170 -7.37 -3.60 -14.83
C LEU A 170 -5.97 -3.07 -15.13
N HIS A 171 -5.68 -2.82 -16.40
CA HIS A 171 -4.53 -2.04 -16.81
C HIS A 171 -4.93 -0.57 -16.91
N VAL A 172 -4.14 0.32 -16.30
CA VAL A 172 -4.21 1.76 -16.53
C VAL A 172 -2.98 2.14 -17.35
N ALA A 173 -3.20 2.66 -18.56
CA ALA A 173 -2.13 2.95 -19.52
C ALA A 173 -2.36 4.31 -20.20
N THR A 174 -1.30 4.88 -20.77
CA THR A 174 -1.39 6.05 -21.65
C THR A 174 -1.42 5.65 -23.12
N GLY A 175 -2.01 6.50 -23.96
CA GLY A 175 -2.07 6.26 -25.41
C GLY A 175 -2.26 7.52 -26.25
N PRO A 176 -2.08 7.43 -27.58
CA PRO A 176 -2.19 8.55 -28.52
C PRO A 176 -3.65 8.87 -28.85
N LEU A 177 -4.49 9.04 -27.82
CA LEU A 177 -5.93 9.28 -27.94
C LEU A 177 -6.28 10.72 -27.56
N ASP A 178 -7.37 11.24 -28.12
CA ASP A 178 -7.92 12.56 -27.78
C ASP A 178 -8.82 12.54 -26.53
N ARG A 179 -9.21 11.33 -26.10
CA ARG A 179 -10.11 11.04 -24.99
C ARG A 179 -9.72 9.71 -24.34
N ALA A 180 -10.20 9.48 -23.13
CA ALA A 180 -9.97 8.21 -22.46
C ALA A 180 -10.87 7.11 -23.05
N THR A 181 -10.36 5.88 -23.14
CA THR A 181 -11.10 4.71 -23.62
C THR A 181 -10.96 3.54 -22.67
N VAL A 182 -11.97 2.68 -22.65
CA VAL A 182 -11.91 1.40 -21.94
C VAL A 182 -12.08 0.29 -22.94
N ASP A 183 -11.05 -0.53 -23.07
CA ASP A 183 -11.03 -1.75 -23.86
C ASP A 183 -11.25 -2.94 -22.92
N VAL A 184 -12.13 -3.86 -23.29
CA VAL A 184 -12.47 -5.04 -22.49
C VAL A 184 -12.28 -6.28 -23.33
N ASP A 185 -11.31 -7.10 -22.95
CA ASP A 185 -11.09 -8.44 -23.46
C ASP A 185 -11.65 -9.46 -22.46
N ALA A 186 -12.53 -10.34 -22.91
CA ALA A 186 -13.11 -11.39 -22.09
C ALA A 186 -12.71 -12.77 -22.62
N PHE A 187 -12.23 -13.63 -21.73
CA PHE A 187 -11.76 -14.98 -22.01
C PHE A 187 -12.59 -15.98 -21.21
N TYR A 188 -13.08 -17.02 -21.89
CA TYR A 188 -14.05 -17.94 -21.30
C TYR A 188 -14.15 -19.27 -22.06
N ASP A 189 -14.67 -20.30 -21.40
CA ASP A 189 -14.72 -21.67 -21.97
C ASP A 189 -16.07 -22.05 -22.57
N ARG A 190 -17.15 -21.33 -22.20
CA ARG A 190 -18.52 -21.65 -22.65
C ARG A 190 -19.21 -20.44 -23.26
N ALA A 191 -19.87 -20.62 -24.40
CA ALA A 191 -20.62 -19.56 -25.10
C ALA A 191 -21.62 -18.79 -24.21
N ASP A 192 -22.15 -19.43 -23.16
CA ASP A 192 -23.13 -18.82 -22.26
C ASP A 192 -22.49 -18.02 -21.09
N ALA A 193 -21.18 -18.09 -20.90
CA ALA A 193 -20.48 -17.53 -19.74
C ALA A 193 -20.54 -16.00 -19.64
N LEU A 194 -20.63 -15.30 -20.78
CA LEU A 194 -20.75 -13.83 -20.82
C LEU A 194 -22.19 -13.31 -20.75
N THR A 195 -23.19 -14.19 -20.88
CA THR A 195 -24.61 -13.81 -20.81
C THR A 195 -24.98 -12.97 -19.58
N PRO A 196 -24.46 -13.24 -18.36
CA PRO A 196 -24.80 -12.44 -17.19
C PRO A 196 -23.97 -11.15 -17.07
N ILE A 197 -22.93 -10.93 -17.88
CA ILE A 197 -21.99 -9.81 -17.72
C ILE A 197 -22.36 -8.68 -18.68
N ARG A 198 -22.37 -7.45 -18.16
CA ARG A 198 -22.56 -6.21 -18.92
C ARG A 198 -21.41 -5.25 -18.60
N ALA A 199 -20.87 -4.59 -19.61
CA ALA A 199 -19.86 -3.56 -19.46
C ALA A 199 -20.46 -2.24 -19.93
N CYS A 200 -20.75 -1.32 -19.01
CA CYS A 200 -21.54 -0.13 -19.31
C CYS A 200 -20.76 1.14 -19.00
N ALA A 201 -20.90 2.12 -19.89
CA ALA A 201 -20.49 3.49 -19.63
C ALA A 201 -21.68 4.34 -19.22
N TYR A 202 -21.48 5.15 -18.20
CA TYR A 202 -22.44 6.13 -17.73
C TYR A 202 -21.78 7.51 -17.73
N ARG A 203 -22.57 8.51 -18.08
CA ARG A 203 -22.15 9.91 -18.09
C ARG A 203 -22.86 10.60 -16.95
N ALA A 204 -22.09 11.17 -16.04
CA ALA A 204 -22.61 11.97 -14.95
C ALA A 204 -22.04 13.39 -15.07
N ASP A 205 -22.92 14.38 -14.92
CA ASP A 205 -22.52 15.77 -14.78
C ASP A 205 -22.87 16.20 -13.36
N LEU A 206 -21.86 16.33 -12.52
CA LEU A 206 -22.04 16.83 -11.16
C LEU A 206 -21.92 18.35 -11.19
N THR A 207 -23.03 19.04 -10.99
CA THR A 207 -22.97 20.46 -10.63
C THR A 207 -22.33 20.58 -9.25
N ARG A 208 -21.16 21.22 -9.15
CA ARG A 208 -20.59 21.57 -7.85
C ARG A 208 -21.48 22.58 -7.16
N GLU A 209 -21.37 22.65 -5.82
CA GLU A 209 -22.08 23.65 -5.01
C GLU A 209 -21.72 25.08 -5.41
N THR A 210 -20.59 25.28 -6.08
CA THR A 210 -20.22 26.52 -6.75
C THR A 210 -20.97 26.67 -8.09
N PRO A 211 -21.86 27.69 -8.22
CA PRO A 211 -22.57 27.94 -9.46
C PRO A 211 -21.59 28.15 -10.62
N GLY A 212 -21.64 27.28 -11.63
CA GLY A 212 -20.84 27.38 -12.86
C GLY A 212 -19.70 26.37 -13.00
N GLU A 213 -19.36 25.59 -11.96
CA GLU A 213 -18.41 24.48 -12.08
C GLU A 213 -19.15 23.14 -12.19
N SER A 214 -19.29 22.62 -13.40
CA SER A 214 -19.74 21.24 -13.60
C SER A 214 -18.53 20.31 -13.67
N GLU A 215 -18.44 19.38 -12.73
CA GLU A 215 -17.50 18.27 -12.82
C GLU A 215 -18.10 17.17 -13.69
N ARG A 216 -17.51 16.98 -14.87
CA ARG A 216 -17.93 15.90 -15.76
C ARG A 216 -17.21 14.62 -15.34
N ILE A 217 -17.99 13.57 -15.14
CA ILE A 217 -17.50 12.25 -14.74
C ILE A 217 -17.99 11.23 -15.76
N ASP A 218 -17.08 10.38 -16.21
CA ASP A 218 -17.45 9.19 -16.95
C ASP A 218 -17.13 7.97 -16.09
N LEU A 219 -18.14 7.13 -15.95
CA LEU A 219 -18.08 5.89 -15.20
C LEU A 219 -18.07 4.74 -16.19
N PHE A 220 -17.14 3.82 -16.03
CA PHE A 220 -17.23 2.47 -16.57
C PHE A 220 -17.58 1.50 -15.45
N ARG A 221 -18.65 0.74 -15.65
CA ARG A 221 -19.10 -0.27 -14.70
C ARG A 221 -19.22 -1.64 -15.33
N LEU A 222 -18.62 -2.65 -14.70
CA LEU A 222 -18.96 -4.05 -14.96
C LEU A 222 -20.16 -4.43 -14.07
N GLN A 223 -21.20 -4.96 -14.68
CA GLN A 223 -22.42 -5.39 -14.00
C GLN A 223 -22.65 -6.87 -14.26
N ARG A 224 -23.05 -7.60 -13.21
CA ARG A 224 -23.45 -9.00 -13.33
C ARG A 224 -24.92 -9.14 -12.98
N ARG A 225 -25.73 -9.62 -13.93
CA ARG A 225 -27.13 -9.99 -13.68
C ARG A 225 -27.18 -11.09 -12.63
N ARG A 226 -28.09 -10.96 -11.68
CA ARG A 226 -28.33 -11.98 -10.65
C ARG A 226 -28.88 -13.23 -11.32
N ARG A 227 -28.04 -14.26 -11.49
CA ARG A 227 -28.49 -15.62 -11.84
C ARG A 227 -28.46 -16.53 -10.62
N SER A 228 -29.24 -17.59 -10.70
CA SER A 228 -29.29 -18.63 -9.66
C SER A 228 -27.90 -19.26 -9.50
N ILE A 229 -27.59 -19.69 -8.28
CA ILE A 229 -26.29 -20.14 -7.74
C ILE A 229 -25.66 -21.34 -8.51
N ARG A 230 -26.23 -21.77 -9.64
CA ARG A 230 -25.67 -22.86 -10.44
C ARG A 230 -24.31 -22.43 -11.02
N HIS A 231 -23.26 -23.15 -10.64
CA HIS A 231 -21.88 -23.13 -11.15
C HIS A 231 -21.72 -22.32 -12.44
N GLU A 232 -21.45 -21.03 -12.27
CA GLU A 232 -21.12 -20.15 -13.38
C GLU A 232 -19.74 -20.55 -13.91
N ALA A 233 -19.59 -20.62 -15.24
CA ALA A 233 -18.28 -20.84 -15.82
C ALA A 233 -17.37 -19.65 -15.46
N PRO A 234 -16.08 -19.91 -15.17
CA PRO A 234 -15.15 -18.85 -14.90
C PRO A 234 -15.04 -17.93 -16.12
N VAL A 235 -14.98 -16.62 -15.87
CA VAL A 235 -14.70 -15.61 -16.87
C VAL A 235 -13.50 -14.80 -16.41
N TRP A 236 -12.51 -14.67 -17.28
CA TRP A 236 -11.41 -13.75 -17.12
C TRP A 236 -11.66 -12.49 -17.94
N LEU A 237 -11.56 -11.33 -17.31
CA LEU A 237 -11.69 -10.03 -17.96
C LEU A 237 -10.36 -9.31 -17.86
N ASN A 238 -9.82 -8.92 -19.00
CA ASN A 238 -8.74 -7.96 -19.09
C ASN A 238 -9.32 -6.61 -19.54
N VAL A 239 -9.28 -5.63 -18.64
CA VAL A 239 -9.81 -4.29 -18.84
C VAL A 239 -8.64 -3.34 -18.97
N THR A 240 -8.54 -2.59 -20.08
CA THR A 240 -7.52 -1.57 -20.26
C THR A 240 -8.17 -0.19 -20.32
N LEU A 241 -7.93 0.63 -19.29
CA LEU A 241 -8.21 2.05 -19.30
C LEU A 241 -7.03 2.78 -19.96
N THR A 242 -7.23 3.27 -21.18
CA THR A 242 -6.26 4.09 -21.88
C THR A 242 -6.59 5.56 -21.69
N ILE A 243 -5.69 6.34 -21.08
CA ILE A 243 -5.80 7.79 -20.96
C ILE A 243 -4.93 8.51 -22.01
N PRO A 244 -5.33 9.69 -22.48
CA PRO A 244 -4.51 10.51 -23.36
C PRO A 244 -3.15 10.88 -22.74
N ALA A 245 -2.05 10.63 -23.47
CA ALA A 245 -0.70 10.94 -23.00
C ALA A 245 -0.45 12.45 -22.75
N ASN A 246 -1.12 13.33 -23.49
CA ASN A 246 -0.88 14.79 -23.44
C ASN A 246 -1.66 15.52 -22.34
N HIS A 247 -2.24 14.79 -21.38
CA HIS A 247 -3.16 15.37 -20.39
C HIS A 247 -2.81 14.91 -18.97
N GLN A 248 -2.11 15.76 -18.22
CA GLN A 248 -1.64 15.49 -16.85
C GLN A 248 -2.74 15.61 -15.77
N SER A 249 -3.99 15.86 -16.16
CA SER A 249 -5.06 16.26 -15.23
C SER A 249 -6.08 15.16 -14.93
N TYR A 250 -5.79 13.90 -15.27
CA TYR A 250 -6.75 12.81 -15.08
C TYR A 250 -6.82 12.37 -13.62
N GLN A 251 -8.04 12.23 -13.10
CA GLN A 251 -8.32 11.60 -11.82
C GLN A 251 -8.96 10.25 -12.10
N VAL A 252 -8.27 9.20 -11.70
CA VAL A 252 -8.73 7.82 -11.85
C VAL A 252 -9.11 7.31 -10.48
N LYS A 253 -10.39 6.95 -10.35
CA LYS A 253 -10.92 6.31 -9.15
C LYS A 253 -11.36 4.89 -9.51
N VAL A 254 -10.84 3.91 -8.79
CA VAL A 254 -11.08 2.49 -9.03
C VAL A 254 -11.74 1.90 -7.79
N ASP A 255 -12.96 1.39 -7.94
CA ASP A 255 -13.65 0.56 -6.96
C ASP A 255 -13.66 -0.87 -7.47
N ALA A 256 -12.66 -1.61 -7.01
CA ALA A 256 -12.22 -2.88 -7.56
C ALA A 256 -13.04 -4.08 -7.07
N GLY A 257 -13.81 -3.92 -5.99
CA GLY A 257 -14.44 -5.05 -5.33
C GLY A 257 -13.42 -5.99 -4.70
N TRP A 258 -13.52 -7.30 -4.94
CA TRP A 258 -12.76 -8.37 -4.24
C TRP A 258 -11.92 -9.27 -5.16
N ILE A 259 -11.88 -8.93 -6.44
CA ILE A 259 -11.51 -9.86 -7.52
C ILE A 259 -10.73 -9.17 -8.64
N MET A 260 -10.30 -7.93 -8.41
CA MET A 260 -9.64 -7.14 -9.44
C MET A 260 -8.22 -6.77 -9.02
N ASP A 261 -7.27 -7.26 -9.80
CA ASP A 261 -5.90 -6.77 -9.77
C ASP A 261 -5.82 -5.51 -10.63
N VAL A 262 -5.00 -4.56 -10.20
CA VAL A 262 -4.78 -3.28 -10.87
C VAL A 262 -3.31 -3.16 -11.21
N SER A 263 -3.01 -2.95 -12.48
CA SER A 263 -1.66 -2.74 -12.98
C SER A 263 -1.59 -1.37 -13.64
N VAL A 264 -0.79 -0.47 -13.08
CA VAL A 264 -0.55 0.87 -13.63
C VAL A 264 0.75 0.85 -14.42
N HIS A 265 0.65 1.14 -15.71
CA HIS A 265 1.76 1.07 -16.64
C HIS A 265 2.75 2.22 -16.43
N GLU A 266 3.94 2.05 -17.01
CA GLU A 266 4.92 3.13 -17.17
C GLU A 266 4.32 4.28 -17.98
N ASP A 267 4.89 5.48 -17.85
CA ASP A 267 4.46 6.72 -18.54
C ASP A 267 3.06 7.24 -18.20
N VAL A 268 2.35 6.60 -17.27
CA VAL A 268 1.07 7.12 -16.76
C VAL A 268 1.34 8.32 -15.85
N GLU A 269 0.75 9.47 -16.19
CA GLU A 269 0.76 10.69 -15.38
C GLU A 269 -0.67 11.10 -14.99
N LEU A 270 -0.94 11.16 -13.68
CA LEU A 270 -2.27 11.43 -13.13
C LEU A 270 -2.29 12.63 -12.17
N GLU A 271 -3.41 13.33 -12.10
CA GLU A 271 -3.69 14.23 -10.98
C GLU A 271 -3.97 13.43 -9.71
N THR A 272 -4.72 12.33 -9.83
CA THR A 272 -5.07 11.48 -8.68
C THR A 272 -5.24 10.04 -9.12
N LEU A 273 -4.61 9.13 -8.38
CA LEU A 273 -4.92 7.71 -8.38
C LEU A 273 -5.57 7.36 -7.05
N HIS A 274 -6.85 6.97 -7.09
CA HIS A 274 -7.57 6.47 -5.93
C HIS A 274 -8.02 5.04 -6.18
N VAL A 275 -7.48 4.07 -5.43
CA VAL A 275 -7.83 2.65 -5.58
C VAL A 275 -8.40 2.15 -4.27
N LEU A 276 -9.66 1.71 -4.30
CA LEU A 276 -10.31 1.03 -3.18
C LEU A 276 -10.59 -0.41 -3.57
N ASN A 277 -9.76 -1.28 -3.03
CA ASN A 277 -9.84 -2.73 -3.14
C ASN A 277 -9.89 -3.31 -1.72
N SER A 278 -10.77 -2.73 -0.90
CA SER A 278 -10.99 -3.16 0.48
C SER A 278 -12.18 -4.11 0.51
N GLY A 279 -11.91 -5.40 0.35
CA GLY A 279 -12.91 -6.44 0.29
C GLY A 279 -12.84 -7.42 1.43
N ALA A 280 -13.96 -7.59 2.17
CA ALA A 280 -14.30 -8.63 3.17
C ALA A 280 -13.20 -9.11 4.17
N PRO A 281 -13.55 -9.61 5.37
CA PRO A 281 -12.55 -10.19 6.26
C PRO A 281 -11.84 -11.37 5.58
N VAL A 282 -10.54 -11.55 5.84
CA VAL A 282 -9.65 -12.62 5.32
C VAL A 282 -10.24 -14.03 5.37
N ASN A 283 -11.20 -14.26 6.27
CA ASN A 283 -11.87 -15.55 6.45
C ASN A 283 -13.08 -15.75 5.54
N GLY A 284 -13.40 -14.79 4.66
CA GLY A 284 -14.40 -14.98 3.61
C GLY A 284 -13.85 -15.92 2.55
N TYR A 285 -14.53 -17.03 2.29
CA TYR A 285 -14.27 -17.85 1.10
C TYR A 285 -15.08 -17.25 -0.07
N PRO A 286 -14.47 -16.97 -1.23
CA PRO A 286 -13.14 -17.37 -1.71
C PRO A 286 -12.03 -16.40 -1.26
N PRO A 287 -10.73 -16.79 -1.35
CA PRO A 287 -9.63 -15.89 -1.05
C PRO A 287 -9.77 -14.62 -1.89
N THR A 288 -9.70 -13.47 -1.21
CA THR A 288 -9.72 -12.17 -1.85
C THR A 288 -8.54 -12.06 -2.81
N MET A 289 -8.81 -11.60 -4.04
CA MET A 289 -7.78 -11.12 -4.97
C MET A 289 -7.81 -9.59 -4.93
N GLY A 290 -6.73 -8.94 -5.35
CA GLY A 290 -6.68 -7.50 -5.27
C GLY A 290 -5.29 -6.92 -5.09
N LYS A 291 -4.37 -7.30 -5.96
CA LYS A 291 -3.03 -6.70 -6.03
C LYS A 291 -3.10 -5.36 -6.75
N LEU A 292 -2.43 -4.35 -6.21
CA LEU A 292 -2.04 -3.17 -6.98
C LEU A 292 -0.55 -3.28 -7.32
N GLU A 293 -0.22 -3.12 -8.59
CA GLU A 293 1.15 -3.01 -9.07
C GLU A 293 1.32 -1.75 -9.91
N ALA A 294 2.30 -0.91 -9.57
CA ALA A 294 2.67 0.25 -10.37
C ALA A 294 4.06 0.08 -10.97
N ARG A 295 4.20 0.26 -12.29
CA ARG A 295 5.49 0.14 -12.97
C ARG A 295 6.34 1.40 -12.80
N GLN A 296 7.66 1.23 -12.94
CA GLN A 296 8.60 2.34 -12.91
C GLN A 296 8.25 3.37 -14.00
N GLY A 297 8.26 4.66 -13.65
CA GLY A 297 7.82 5.73 -14.55
C GLY A 297 6.40 6.22 -14.29
N PHE A 298 5.58 5.48 -13.54
CA PHE A 298 4.27 5.97 -13.08
C PHE A 298 4.43 7.21 -12.17
N THR A 299 3.65 8.25 -12.46
CA THR A 299 3.59 9.49 -11.68
C THR A 299 2.15 9.91 -11.39
N ALA A 300 1.90 10.42 -10.18
CA ALA A 300 0.63 11.04 -9.85
C ALA A 300 0.80 12.15 -8.83
N ARG A 301 -0.01 13.21 -8.85
CA ARG A 301 0.07 14.22 -7.78
C ARG A 301 -0.38 13.67 -6.42
N LYS A 302 -1.47 12.89 -6.44
CA LYS A 302 -2.07 12.25 -5.27
C LYS A 302 -2.19 10.74 -5.48
N VAL A 303 -1.71 9.96 -4.52
CA VAL A 303 -1.90 8.50 -4.48
C VAL A 303 -2.64 8.16 -3.20
N ASP A 304 -3.84 7.59 -3.30
CA ASP A 304 -4.61 7.07 -2.17
C ASP A 304 -5.11 5.66 -2.48
N VAL A 305 -4.41 4.67 -1.92
CA VAL A 305 -4.61 3.27 -2.25
C VAL A 305 -4.95 2.50 -0.99
N LYS A 306 -5.97 1.66 -1.10
CA LYS A 306 -6.21 0.55 -0.19
C LYS A 306 -6.38 -0.71 -1.02
N SER A 307 -5.45 -1.65 -0.90
CA SER A 307 -5.48 -2.89 -1.66
C SER A 307 -5.09 -4.07 -0.78
N LEU A 308 -5.30 -5.30 -1.26
CA LEU A 308 -4.82 -6.48 -0.55
C LEU A 308 -3.30 -6.45 -0.54
N ASP A 309 -2.68 -6.59 -1.71
CA ASP A 309 -1.23 -6.48 -1.94
C ASP A 309 -0.94 -5.18 -2.69
N ILE A 310 0.16 -4.51 -2.35
CA ILE A 310 0.61 -3.28 -3.02
C ILE A 310 2.10 -3.41 -3.33
N SER A 311 2.44 -3.30 -4.61
CA SER A 311 3.83 -3.40 -5.07
C SER A 311 4.19 -2.41 -6.17
N GLY A 312 5.49 -2.18 -6.35
CA GLY A 312 6.01 -1.43 -7.48
C GLY A 312 6.46 0.00 -7.14
N HIS A 313 6.46 0.88 -8.13
CA HIS A 313 7.07 2.20 -8.07
C HIS A 313 6.01 3.32 -8.13
N PHE A 314 6.03 4.21 -7.15
CA PHE A 314 5.08 5.30 -7.00
C PHE A 314 5.83 6.63 -6.90
N ARG A 315 5.49 7.58 -7.76
CA ARG A 315 6.04 8.94 -7.70
C ARG A 315 4.93 9.95 -7.49
N ALA A 316 5.04 10.76 -6.44
CA ALA A 316 4.04 11.79 -6.18
C ALA A 316 4.57 13.09 -5.60
N ASP A 317 3.80 14.17 -5.81
CA ASP A 317 4.18 15.53 -5.45
C ASP A 317 3.30 16.27 -4.43
N GLU A 318 2.19 15.65 -4.00
CA GLU A 318 1.30 16.23 -2.99
C GLU A 318 1.11 15.30 -1.78
N TYR A 319 0.69 14.05 -1.98
CA TYR A 319 0.71 13.04 -0.92
C TYR A 319 0.63 11.61 -1.45
N ILE A 320 1.07 10.68 -0.61
CA ILE A 320 0.97 9.25 -0.82
C ILE A 320 0.35 8.63 0.42
N ARG A 321 -0.77 7.95 0.26
CA ARG A 321 -1.44 7.17 1.30
C ARG A 321 -1.68 5.76 0.78
N MET A 322 -1.07 4.78 1.41
CA MET A 322 -1.22 3.38 1.04
C MET A 322 -1.59 2.52 2.24
N GLY A 323 -2.56 1.63 2.06
CA GLY A 323 -3.00 0.66 3.05
C GLY A 323 -3.10 -0.73 2.44
N ALA A 324 -2.19 -1.63 2.82
CA ALA A 324 -2.34 -3.05 2.52
C ALA A 324 -3.35 -3.68 3.50
N ALA A 325 -4.18 -4.59 3.00
CA ALA A 325 -5.14 -5.31 3.82
C ALA A 325 -4.45 -6.44 4.61
N PHE A 326 -5.25 -7.21 5.34
CA PHE A 326 -4.74 -8.22 6.27
C PHE A 326 -3.94 -9.34 5.59
N ASN A 327 -2.80 -9.68 6.20
CA ASN A 327 -1.89 -10.78 5.82
C ASN A 327 -1.26 -10.65 4.43
N ALA A 328 -1.23 -9.45 3.85
CA ALA A 328 -0.71 -9.24 2.50
C ALA A 328 0.49 -8.29 2.53
N PRO A 329 1.56 -8.58 1.75
CA PRO A 329 2.75 -7.76 1.77
C PRO A 329 2.51 -6.40 1.11
N MET A 330 3.31 -5.42 1.51
CA MET A 330 3.49 -4.16 0.81
C MET A 330 4.96 -4.03 0.44
N ASN A 331 5.29 -3.95 -0.85
CA ASN A 331 6.66 -3.79 -1.33
C ASN A 331 6.76 -2.63 -2.34
N VAL A 332 7.04 -1.43 -1.84
CA VAL A 332 6.91 -0.19 -2.61
C VAL A 332 8.23 0.58 -2.71
N HIS A 333 8.50 1.13 -3.89
CA HIS A 333 9.47 2.19 -4.09
C HIS A 333 8.72 3.52 -4.26
N VAL A 334 9.06 4.52 -3.45
CA VAL A 334 8.37 5.79 -3.37
C VAL A 334 9.30 6.95 -3.69
N ASP A 335 9.05 7.63 -4.79
CA ASP A 335 9.59 8.94 -5.10
C ASP A 335 8.70 10.03 -4.52
N ALA A 336 9.09 10.59 -3.37
CA ALA A 336 8.47 11.76 -2.77
C ALA A 336 9.08 13.02 -3.39
N VAL A 337 8.33 13.70 -4.26
CA VAL A 337 8.83 14.84 -5.04
C VAL A 337 8.23 16.13 -4.54
N ARG A 338 9.03 17.10 -4.14
CA ARG A 338 8.50 18.42 -3.86
C ARG A 338 8.35 19.20 -5.16
N ALA A 339 7.12 19.57 -5.53
CA ALA A 339 6.90 20.52 -6.61
C ALA A 339 7.39 21.93 -6.22
N LYS A 340 7.94 22.68 -7.20
CA LYS A 340 8.48 24.03 -6.98
C LYS A 340 7.44 24.95 -6.34
N GLY A 341 7.81 25.60 -5.24
CA GLY A 341 6.94 26.51 -4.50
C GLY A 341 5.85 25.83 -3.68
N ARG A 342 5.86 24.50 -3.56
CA ARG A 342 4.93 23.72 -2.71
C ARG A 342 5.67 23.09 -1.53
N SER A 343 4.90 22.65 -0.53
CA SER A 343 5.43 21.79 0.52
C SER A 343 5.76 20.40 -0.03
N PRO A 344 6.75 19.69 0.53
CA PRO A 344 6.96 18.28 0.24
C PRO A 344 5.72 17.42 0.48
N PRO A 345 5.56 16.29 -0.24
CA PRO A 345 4.47 15.36 0.00
C PRO A 345 4.65 14.60 1.32
N SER A 346 3.52 14.30 1.96
CA SER A 346 3.49 13.34 3.08
C SER A 346 3.34 11.92 2.54
N VAL A 347 4.09 10.97 3.09
CA VAL A 347 4.05 9.55 2.76
C VAL A 347 3.50 8.79 3.96
N MET A 348 2.32 8.19 3.82
CA MET A 348 1.66 7.41 4.86
C MET A 348 1.43 5.98 4.37
N LEU A 349 2.14 5.04 4.97
CA LEU A 349 2.11 3.62 4.63
C LEU A 349 1.56 2.82 5.81
N SER A 350 0.64 1.91 5.54
CA SER A 350 0.03 1.06 6.57
C SER A 350 -0.20 -0.36 6.10
N SER A 351 0.07 -1.35 6.96
CA SER A 351 -0.22 -2.77 6.70
C SER A 351 -0.78 -3.45 7.95
N PHE A 352 -1.56 -4.52 7.76
CA PHE A 352 -2.11 -5.34 8.83
C PHE A 352 -1.67 -6.79 8.64
N ASN A 353 -0.95 -7.36 9.59
CA ASN A 353 -0.38 -8.71 9.62
C ASN A 353 0.49 -9.07 8.39
N GLY A 354 0.80 -8.11 7.53
CA GLY A 354 1.67 -8.25 6.39
C GLY A 354 2.96 -7.50 6.61
N GLU A 355 4.02 -7.95 5.94
CA GLU A 355 5.28 -7.22 5.88
C GLU A 355 5.10 -5.92 5.10
N LEU A 356 5.69 -4.83 5.61
CA LEU A 356 5.77 -3.55 4.94
C LEU A 356 7.23 -3.25 4.61
N ASN A 357 7.60 -3.36 3.34
CA ASN A 357 8.90 -3.03 2.79
C ASN A 357 8.76 -1.78 1.91
N ALA A 358 9.34 -0.67 2.35
CA ALA A 358 9.30 0.59 1.62
C ALA A 358 10.71 1.11 1.37
N THR A 359 11.00 1.41 0.11
CA THR A 359 12.17 2.22 -0.27
C THR A 359 11.68 3.62 -0.62
N VAL A 360 12.21 4.65 0.02
CA VAL A 360 11.80 6.04 -0.19
C VAL A 360 12.98 6.85 -0.72
N ARG A 361 12.72 7.66 -1.75
CA ARG A 361 13.62 8.65 -2.32
C ARG A 361 12.98 10.04 -2.22
N LEU A 362 13.77 11.02 -1.79
CA LEU A 362 13.34 12.41 -1.62
C LEU A 362 13.90 13.26 -2.76
N VAL A 363 13.02 13.88 -3.53
CA VAL A 363 13.40 14.75 -4.64
C VAL A 363 12.96 16.18 -4.33
N ASP A 364 13.92 17.07 -4.05
CA ASP A 364 13.67 18.48 -3.78
C ASP A 364 14.41 19.36 -4.81
N PRO A 365 13.69 19.99 -5.76
CA PRO A 365 14.29 20.86 -6.76
C PRO A 365 14.62 22.26 -6.21
N GLU A 366 14.31 22.57 -4.95
CA GLU A 366 14.51 23.90 -4.33
C GLU A 366 15.58 23.87 -3.21
N PRO A 367 16.87 23.72 -3.55
CA PRO A 367 17.94 23.57 -2.54
C PRO A 367 18.06 24.78 -1.58
N ASN A 368 17.65 25.96 -2.03
CA ASN A 368 17.72 27.21 -1.25
C ASN A 368 16.59 27.37 -0.23
N ARG A 369 15.57 26.52 -0.27
CA ARG A 369 14.42 26.58 0.62
C ARG A 369 14.08 25.17 1.05
N PRO A 370 14.83 24.56 1.98
CA PRO A 370 14.71 23.14 2.27
C PRO A 370 13.30 22.77 2.74
N GLY A 371 12.74 21.72 2.14
CA GLY A 371 11.46 21.16 2.54
C GLY A 371 11.63 20.13 3.66
N ILE A 372 10.60 19.97 4.48
CA ILE A 372 10.52 18.88 5.46
C ILE A 372 9.60 17.80 4.88
N PHE A 373 10.17 16.65 4.54
CA PHE A 373 9.42 15.46 4.12
C PHE A 373 8.93 14.71 5.36
N ASP A 374 7.71 14.20 5.32
CA ASP A 374 7.10 13.47 6.42
C ASP A 374 6.73 12.05 5.97
N ILE A 375 7.33 11.04 6.59
CA ILE A 375 7.15 9.62 6.28
C ILE A 375 6.62 8.91 7.52
N ASN A 376 5.42 8.37 7.42
CA ASN A 376 4.75 7.63 8.48
C ASN A 376 4.53 6.19 8.00
N GLY A 377 5.15 5.23 8.69
CA GLY A 377 4.93 3.81 8.46
C GLY A 377 4.31 3.16 9.69
N LEU A 378 3.24 2.38 9.47
CA LEU A 378 2.57 1.62 10.51
C LEU A 378 2.36 0.18 10.05
N THR A 379 2.72 -0.78 10.89
CA THR A 379 2.30 -2.17 10.72
C THR A 379 1.74 -2.73 12.01
N MET A 380 0.71 -3.56 11.89
CA MET A 380 0.10 -4.27 13.01
C MET A 380 0.16 -5.77 12.77
N GLY A 381 1.11 -6.48 13.38
CA GLY A 381 1.27 -7.93 13.31
C GLY A 381 2.23 -8.44 12.24
N GLY A 382 2.87 -7.56 11.46
CA GLY A 382 3.92 -7.92 10.50
C GLY A 382 5.13 -6.99 10.63
N PRO A 383 6.31 -7.34 10.10
CA PRO A 383 7.50 -6.49 10.20
C PRO A 383 7.36 -5.21 9.35
N LEU A 384 8.06 -4.16 9.75
CA LEU A 384 8.17 -2.91 9.01
C LEU A 384 9.62 -2.60 8.71
N ASN A 385 9.93 -2.40 7.44
CA ASN A 385 11.24 -2.00 6.92
C ASN A 385 11.07 -0.76 6.05
N ILE A 386 11.67 0.37 6.46
CA ILE A 386 11.73 1.60 5.65
C ILE A 386 13.18 1.91 5.34
N THR A 387 13.53 2.00 4.05
CA THR A 387 14.86 2.36 3.60
C THR A 387 14.81 3.71 2.87
N LEU A 388 15.58 4.67 3.35
CA LEU A 388 15.81 5.95 2.68
C LEU A 388 17.07 5.80 1.80
N THR A 389 16.93 5.82 0.47
CA THR A 389 18.04 5.49 -0.45
C THR A 389 18.74 6.70 -1.06
N GLU A 390 18.00 7.77 -1.30
CA GLU A 390 18.52 9.01 -1.87
C GLU A 390 17.78 10.18 -1.21
N SER A 391 18.51 10.98 -0.44
CA SER A 391 18.00 12.23 0.11
C SER A 391 18.58 13.44 -0.61
N ALA A 392 17.73 14.36 -1.07
CA ALA A 392 18.19 15.64 -1.57
C ALA A 392 19.02 16.35 -0.47
N PRO A 393 20.24 16.86 -0.76
CA PRO A 393 21.23 17.27 0.26
C PRO A 393 20.78 18.33 1.28
N TYR A 394 19.65 19.00 1.03
CA TYR A 394 19.13 20.07 1.89
C TYR A 394 17.79 19.71 2.51
N SER A 395 17.17 18.61 2.10
CA SER A 395 15.84 18.28 2.58
C SER A 395 15.93 17.69 3.98
N ALA A 396 15.06 18.21 4.83
CA ALA A 396 14.84 17.61 6.13
C ALA A 396 13.83 16.47 5.98
N VAL A 397 13.95 15.44 6.83
CA VAL A 397 13.02 14.32 6.83
C VAL A 397 12.61 13.96 8.25
N THR A 398 11.32 13.81 8.45
CA THR A 398 10.73 13.19 9.64
C THR A 398 10.26 11.79 9.27
N ILE A 399 10.74 10.77 9.99
CA ILE A 399 10.27 9.38 9.82
C ILE A 399 9.68 8.90 11.13
N SER A 400 8.42 8.49 11.12
CA SER A 400 7.76 7.79 12.21
C SER A 400 7.41 6.37 11.77
N ALA A 401 8.23 5.41 12.20
CA ALA A 401 8.09 3.99 11.91
C ALA A 401 7.58 3.25 13.15
N ARG A 402 6.40 2.63 13.07
CA ARG A 402 5.83 1.86 14.17
C ARG A 402 5.39 0.47 13.73
N ALA A 403 5.88 -0.55 14.44
CA ALA A 403 5.39 -1.93 14.33
C ALA A 403 4.74 -2.39 15.64
N GLU A 404 3.64 -3.13 15.55
CA GLU A 404 3.02 -3.80 16.70
C GLU A 404 3.08 -5.30 16.52
N GLY A 405 3.56 -6.05 17.51
CA GLY A 405 3.72 -7.50 17.45
C GLY A 405 4.85 -8.00 16.55
N ALA A 406 5.70 -7.12 16.03
CA ALA A 406 6.78 -7.44 15.10
C ALA A 406 7.88 -6.36 15.12
N ASP A 407 8.97 -6.61 14.40
CA ASP A 407 10.13 -5.70 14.36
C ASP A 407 9.86 -4.47 13.48
N ALA A 408 10.44 -3.34 13.88
CA ALA A 408 10.49 -2.11 13.08
C ALA A 408 11.95 -1.77 12.76
N HIS A 409 12.26 -1.56 11.49
CA HIS A 409 13.59 -1.26 11.00
C HIS A 409 13.55 -0.06 10.07
N VAL A 410 14.41 0.93 10.34
CA VAL A 410 14.64 2.06 9.45
C VAL A 410 16.10 2.10 9.05
N ARG A 411 16.36 2.03 7.75
CA ARG A 411 17.68 2.25 7.15
C ARG A 411 17.72 3.65 6.54
N LEU A 412 18.71 4.43 6.92
CA LEU A 412 18.86 5.82 6.54
C LEU A 412 19.89 5.99 5.42
N ASP A 413 19.75 7.08 4.67
CA ASP A 413 20.69 7.49 3.64
C ASP A 413 22.04 7.91 4.28
N GLU A 414 23.14 7.66 3.58
CA GLU A 414 24.50 7.98 4.05
C GLU A 414 24.68 9.47 4.36
N ARG A 415 23.89 10.35 3.73
CA ARG A 415 23.91 11.80 3.90
C ARG A 415 22.98 12.29 4.99
N PHE A 416 22.15 11.42 5.59
CA PHE A 416 21.22 11.80 6.65
C PHE A 416 21.95 12.46 7.82
N GLU A 417 21.44 13.62 8.23
CA GLU A 417 21.77 14.33 9.46
C GLU A 417 20.48 14.59 10.23
N GLY A 418 20.50 14.41 11.55
CA GLY A 418 19.34 14.73 12.38
C GLY A 418 19.27 14.00 13.70
N ASN A 419 18.16 14.21 14.39
CA ASN A 419 17.85 13.55 15.65
C ASN A 419 17.23 12.17 15.41
N PHE A 420 17.45 11.24 16.33
CA PHE A 420 16.75 9.97 16.31
C PHE A 420 16.33 9.50 17.70
N VAL A 421 15.28 8.68 17.71
CA VAL A 421 14.75 7.94 18.86
C VAL A 421 14.37 6.55 18.38
N THR A 422 14.87 5.51 19.02
CA THR A 422 14.43 4.12 18.81
C THR A 422 13.98 3.50 20.13
N ARG A 423 12.82 2.83 20.12
CA ARG A 423 12.16 2.29 21.32
C ARG A 423 11.55 0.91 21.06
N ALA A 424 11.91 -0.07 21.87
CA ALA A 424 11.15 -1.31 22.02
C ALA A 424 10.22 -1.18 23.24
N LEU A 425 8.92 -1.07 22.96
CA LEU A 425 7.83 -1.00 23.93
C LEU A 425 7.39 -2.42 24.26
N GLU A 426 6.99 -2.66 25.51
CA GLU A 426 6.62 -4.01 26.00
C GLU A 426 7.69 -5.08 25.70
N PRO A 427 8.94 -4.83 26.11
CA PRO A 427 10.07 -5.67 25.73
C PRO A 427 9.93 -7.10 26.27
N SER A 428 10.27 -8.09 25.43
CA SER A 428 10.47 -9.48 25.82
C SER A 428 11.96 -9.77 26.00
N GLN A 429 12.34 -11.01 26.39
CA GLN A 429 13.75 -11.36 26.59
C GLN A 429 14.63 -11.17 25.34
N ASN A 430 14.02 -11.10 24.14
CA ASN A 430 14.72 -10.99 22.87
C ASN A 430 14.49 -9.66 22.13
N THR A 431 13.81 -8.69 22.76
CA THR A 431 13.55 -7.39 22.12
C THR A 431 14.63 -6.38 22.45
N GLU A 432 15.13 -5.70 21.43
CA GLU A 432 16.18 -4.70 21.55
C GLU A 432 15.80 -3.40 20.85
N ALA A 433 16.31 -2.29 21.38
CA ALA A 433 16.38 -1.02 20.66
C ALA A 433 17.84 -0.82 20.27
N GLN A 434 18.15 -0.85 18.98
CA GLN A 434 19.52 -0.83 18.45
C GLN A 434 19.69 0.25 17.40
N VAL A 435 20.86 0.87 17.40
CA VAL A 435 21.32 1.75 16.33
C VAL A 435 22.67 1.24 15.86
N THR A 436 22.72 0.82 14.60
CA THR A 436 23.95 0.42 13.92
C THR A 436 24.31 1.56 12.99
N ALA A 437 25.51 2.11 13.17
CA ALA A 437 25.94 3.22 12.34
C ALA A 437 27.35 2.96 11.83
N THR A 438 27.49 3.04 10.51
CA THR A 438 28.79 2.95 9.86
C THR A 438 29.44 4.32 9.90
N THR A 439 30.68 4.43 10.37
CA THR A 439 31.42 5.70 10.30
C THR A 439 31.82 5.95 8.85
N TRP A 440 31.32 7.04 8.27
CA TRP A 440 31.64 7.45 6.90
C TRP A 440 32.73 8.50 6.92
N THR A 441 33.74 8.33 6.06
CA THR A 441 34.78 9.34 5.81
C THR A 441 34.78 9.66 4.33
N ILE A 442 34.55 10.93 3.96
CA ILE A 442 34.73 11.42 2.60
C ILE A 442 36.12 12.06 2.54
N ASP A 443 36.97 11.54 1.65
CA ASP A 443 38.33 12.03 1.40
C ASP A 443 38.38 12.58 -0.03
N ASP A 444 38.20 13.89 -0.18
CA ASP A 444 38.33 14.55 -1.49
C ASP A 444 39.79 14.95 -1.70
N SER A 445 40.60 13.99 -2.15
CA SER A 445 42.02 14.17 -2.46
C SER A 445 42.35 15.27 -3.48
N THR A 446 41.34 15.85 -4.15
CA THR A 446 41.52 16.96 -5.10
C THR A 446 41.50 18.34 -4.44
N ARG A 447 41.03 18.42 -3.20
CA ARG A 447 41.09 19.61 -2.34
C ARG A 447 41.91 19.22 -1.12
N ASP A 448 43.20 19.54 -1.14
CA ASP A 448 44.28 19.08 -0.23
C ASP A 448 44.02 19.11 1.31
N GLU A 449 42.84 19.50 1.81
CA GLU A 449 42.50 19.53 3.24
C GLU A 449 41.05 19.12 3.60
N PHE A 450 40.21 18.65 2.66
CA PHE A 450 38.80 18.40 2.98
C PHE A 450 38.51 16.93 3.36
N ARG A 451 38.51 16.66 4.67
CA ARG A 451 38.03 15.40 5.26
C ARG A 451 36.75 15.65 6.05
N ALA A 452 35.68 14.94 5.69
CA ALA A 452 34.44 14.94 6.47
C ALA A 452 34.21 13.57 7.11
N THR A 453 33.90 13.56 8.40
CA THR A 453 33.59 12.41 9.25
C THR A 453 32.17 12.51 9.79
N LYS A 454 31.38 11.46 9.59
CA LYS A 454 30.04 11.36 10.18
C LYS A 454 30.13 10.87 11.63
N THR A 455 29.74 11.70 12.58
CA THR A 455 29.71 11.40 14.02
C THR A 455 28.31 11.04 14.46
N ILE A 456 28.18 9.91 15.16
CA ILE A 456 26.95 9.52 15.85
C ILE A 456 27.15 9.68 17.35
N SER A 457 26.33 10.53 17.97
CA SER A 457 26.27 10.67 19.42
C SER A 457 24.95 10.09 19.90
N TYR A 458 24.98 9.17 20.85
CA TYR A 458 23.76 8.59 21.41
C TYR A 458 23.85 8.43 22.91
N TRP A 459 22.70 8.46 23.54
CA TRP A 459 22.53 8.23 24.97
C TRP A 459 21.41 7.24 25.18
N LYS A 460 21.67 6.28 26.06
CA LYS A 460 20.70 5.27 26.47
C LYS A 460 19.84 5.86 27.59
N ARG A 461 18.55 6.06 27.34
CA ARG A 461 17.61 6.57 28.36
C ARG A 461 17.05 5.45 29.22
N LEU A 462 16.71 4.33 28.58
CA LEU A 462 16.18 3.13 29.22
C LEU A 462 16.84 1.89 28.59
N PRO A 463 16.73 0.70 29.23
CA PRO A 463 17.24 -0.55 28.65
C PRO A 463 16.83 -0.78 27.19
N HIS A 464 15.64 -0.30 26.80
CA HIS A 464 14.99 -0.47 25.51
C HIS A 464 14.68 0.87 24.80
N GLU A 465 15.40 1.94 25.14
CA GLU A 465 15.30 3.24 24.47
C GLU A 465 16.69 3.83 24.22
N LEU A 466 16.98 4.09 22.95
CA LEU A 466 18.14 4.87 22.52
C LEU A 466 17.66 6.15 21.84
N SER A 467 18.39 7.23 22.07
CA SER A 467 18.16 8.50 21.37
C SER A 467 19.49 9.18 21.14
N GLY A 468 19.58 9.98 20.09
CA GLY A 468 20.85 10.52 19.65
C GLY A 468 20.74 11.50 18.51
N THR A 469 21.91 11.86 18.00
CA THR A 469 22.11 12.77 16.88
C THR A 469 23.12 12.17 15.91
N ILE A 470 22.86 12.33 14.63
CA ILE A 470 23.78 11.97 13.54
C ILE A 470 24.17 13.26 12.82
N MET A 471 25.46 13.53 12.70
CA MET A 471 26.00 14.81 12.19
C MET A 471 27.28 14.60 11.39
N TRP A 472 27.52 15.38 10.34
CA TRP A 472 28.86 15.53 9.78
C TRP A 472 29.69 16.54 10.62
N ASP A 473 30.98 16.28 10.79
CA ASP A 473 31.92 17.17 11.49
C ASP A 473 32.17 18.49 10.72
N VAL A 474 32.14 18.44 9.39
CA VAL A 474 32.17 19.55 8.46
C VAL A 474 31.17 19.29 7.34
N ASN A 475 30.59 20.33 6.74
CA ASN A 475 29.64 20.18 5.64
C ASN A 475 30.34 19.66 4.37
N PRO A 476 30.18 18.38 3.98
CA PRO A 476 30.90 17.86 2.83
C PRO A 476 30.39 18.40 1.50
N TRP A 477 29.25 19.08 1.51
CA TRP A 477 28.58 19.53 0.31
C TRP A 477 29.02 20.93 -0.12
N GLY A 478 29.78 21.67 0.71
CA GLY A 478 30.40 22.94 0.31
C GLY A 478 29.44 24.15 0.21
N PHE A 479 28.26 24.07 0.81
CA PHE A 479 27.27 25.15 0.84
C PHE A 479 27.14 25.75 2.26
N PRO A 480 26.68 27.01 2.41
CA PRO A 480 26.43 27.57 3.74
C PRO A 480 25.45 26.69 4.50
N TYR A 481 25.89 26.20 5.67
CA TYR A 481 25.15 25.29 6.55
C TYR A 481 23.97 26.04 7.19
N ASN A 482 22.86 26.17 6.45
CA ASN A 482 21.60 26.68 6.97
C ASN A 482 20.67 25.55 7.46
N GLY A 483 21.06 24.29 7.23
CA GLY A 483 20.36 23.12 7.74
C GLY A 483 20.51 23.07 9.25
N ARG A 484 19.41 23.30 9.97
CA ARG A 484 19.36 22.97 11.39
C ARG A 484 19.22 21.46 11.48
N PRO A 485 20.14 20.73 12.10
CA PRO A 485 19.97 19.29 12.33
C PRO A 485 18.70 18.96 13.12
N ASP A 486 18.13 19.96 13.81
CA ASP A 486 16.82 19.88 14.46
C ASP A 486 15.64 19.71 13.49
N ALA A 487 15.84 19.92 12.19
CA ALA A 487 14.76 19.82 11.20
C ALA A 487 14.46 18.36 10.82
N SER A 488 15.42 17.46 10.95
CA SER A 488 15.26 16.03 10.67
C SER A 488 15.10 15.23 11.95
N GLY A 489 14.18 14.28 11.95
CA GLY A 489 13.81 13.51 13.15
C GLY A 489 13.33 12.11 12.81
N ILE A 490 13.98 11.09 13.38
CA ILE A 490 13.60 9.69 13.20
C ILE A 490 13.03 9.16 14.50
N THR A 491 11.86 8.53 14.45
CA THR A 491 11.27 7.79 15.55
C THR A 491 10.95 6.38 15.06
N VAL A 492 11.62 5.38 15.63
CA VAL A 492 11.34 3.96 15.38
C VAL A 492 10.79 3.33 16.65
N GLN A 493 9.65 2.69 16.54
CA GLN A 493 8.97 2.06 17.67
C GLN A 493 8.52 0.66 17.28
N SER A 494 8.78 -0.30 18.16
CA SER A 494 8.14 -1.61 18.11
C SER A 494 7.41 -1.89 19.42
N VAL A 495 6.21 -2.47 19.37
CA VAL A 495 5.48 -2.98 20.55
C VAL A 495 5.57 -4.50 20.54
N GLY A 496 6.27 -5.10 21.49
CA GLY A 496 6.46 -6.55 21.55
C GLY A 496 7.48 -7.12 20.57
N GLY A 497 8.18 -6.29 19.80
CA GLY A 497 9.31 -6.64 18.94
C GLY A 497 10.50 -5.71 19.16
N SER A 498 11.48 -5.78 18.26
CA SER A 498 12.69 -4.95 18.29
C SER A 498 12.57 -3.71 17.38
N ALA A 499 13.36 -2.67 17.70
CA ALA A 499 13.38 -1.42 16.95
C ALA A 499 14.81 -1.07 16.54
N TYR A 500 15.04 -0.97 15.22
CA TYR A 500 16.38 -0.83 14.63
C TYR A 500 16.49 0.45 13.79
N ILE A 501 17.63 1.12 13.91
CA ILE A 501 18.07 2.16 12.98
C ILE A 501 19.43 1.75 12.39
N GLU A 502 19.56 1.80 11.07
CA GLU A 502 20.81 1.56 10.32
C GLU A 502 21.20 2.81 9.52
N THR A 503 22.49 3.14 9.43
CA THR A 503 23.02 4.27 8.61
C THR A 503 24.26 3.93 7.81
#